data_AF-A0A4U9CUB7-F1
#
_entry.id   AF-A0A4U9CUB7-F1
#
_cell.length_a   1.000
_cell.length_b   1.000
_cell.length_c   1.000
_cell.angle_alpha   90.00
_cell.angle_beta   90.00
_cell.angle_gamma   90.00
#
_symmetry.space_group_name_H-M   'P 1'
#
loop_
_entity.id
_entity.type
_entity.pdbx_description
1 polymer ?
#
loop_
_entity_poly.entity_id
_entity_poly.type
_entity_poly.pdbx_seq_one_letter_code
_entity_poly.pdbx_strand_id
1 'polypeptide(L)' 'MSPVAAVTPGQSAVFYSGEVCLGGGVIEQRLPLQA' A
#
# COMPACT_ATOMS: atom_id res chain seq x y z
N MET A 1 12.00 5.34 1.33
CA MET A 1 10.89 4.39 1.59
C MET A 1 11.36 3.43 2.66
N SER A 2 10.60 3.27 3.74
CA SER A 2 10.84 2.28 4.79
C SER A 2 9.85 1.11 4.65
N PRO A 3 10.18 -0.07 5.22
CA PRO A 3 9.21 -1.14 5.40
C PRO A 3 7.92 -0.68 6.08
N VAL A 4 6.81 -1.31 5.72
CA VAL A 4 5.49 -1.06 6.33
C VAL A 4 5.00 -2.33 7.00
N ALA A 5 4.51 -2.20 8.22
CA ALA A 5 4.00 -3.32 8.99
C ALA A 5 2.59 -3.73 8.50
N ALA A 6 2.28 -5.02 8.63
CA ALA A 6 0.92 -5.57 8.51
C ALA A 6 0.14 -5.21 7.24
N VAL A 7 0.82 -5.04 6.10
CA VAL A 7 0.16 -4.89 4.80
C VAL A 7 -0.63 -6.17 4.48
N THR A 8 -1.95 -6.05 4.38
CA THR A 8 -2.88 -7.19 4.36
C THR A 8 -3.64 -7.28 3.04
N PRO A 9 -3.61 -8.43 2.34
CA PRO A 9 -4.42 -8.63 1.14
C PRO A 9 -5.92 -8.42 1.40
N GLY A 10 -6.61 -7.84 0.43
CA GLY A 10 -8.03 -7.46 0.53
C GLY A 10 -8.27 -6.06 1.13
N GLN A 11 -7.26 -5.42 1.72
CA GLN A 11 -7.35 -4.00 2.10
C GLN A 11 -7.09 -3.10 0.88
N SER A 12 -7.59 -1.87 0.93
CA SER A 12 -7.35 -0.88 -0.12
C SER A 12 -6.05 -0.11 0.11
N ALA A 13 -5.23 0.04 -0.94
CA ALA A 13 -4.14 1.01 -1.01
C ALA A 13 -4.63 2.26 -1.76
N VAL A 14 -4.40 3.44 -1.20
CA VAL A 14 -4.81 4.73 -1.78
C VAL A 14 -3.58 5.62 -1.94
N PHE A 15 -3.44 6.23 -3.12
CA PHE A 15 -2.32 7.10 -3.45
C PHE A 15 -2.76 8.56 -3.42
N TYR A 16 -1.93 9.41 -2.82
CA TYR A 16 -2.17 10.84 -2.67
C TYR A 16 -0.98 11.65 -3.24
N SER A 17 -1.28 12.81 -3.81
CA SER A 17 -0.31 13.87 -4.13
C SER A 17 -0.67 15.12 -3.32
N GLY A 18 0.01 15.29 -2.18
CA GLY A 18 -0.42 16.24 -1.16
C GLY A 18 -1.83 15.91 -0.67
N GLU A 19 -2.75 16.85 -0.82
CA GLU A 19 -4.17 16.69 -0.43
C GLU A 19 -5.03 16.03 -1.53
N VAL A 20 -4.49 15.82 -2.74
CA VAL A 20 -5.25 15.28 -3.87
C VAL A 20 -5.22 13.76 -3.84
N CYS A 21 -6.40 13.12 -3.75
CA CYS A 21 -6.55 11.68 -3.94
C CYS A 21 -6.39 11.32 -5.42
N LEU A 22 -5.39 10.50 -5.74
CA LEU A 22 -5.12 10.03 -7.10
C LEU A 22 -5.88 8.76 -7.46
N GLY A 23 -6.50 8.12 -6.46
CA GLY A 23 -7.19 6.83 -6.58
C GLY A 23 -6.50 5.73 -5.78
N GLY A 24 -6.90 4.48 -6.03
CA GLY A 24 -6.42 3.33 -5.28
C GLY A 24 -6.83 2.00 -5.89
N GLY A 25 -6.47 0.92 -5.20
CA GLY A 25 -6.80 -0.45 -5.58
C GLY A 25 -6.76 -1.39 -4.39
N VAL A 26 -7.25 -2.62 -4.58
CA VAL A 26 -7.16 -3.67 -3.57
C VAL A 26 -5.74 -4.25 -3.59
N ILE A 27 -5.17 -4.44 -2.40
CA ILE A 27 -3.90 -5.11 -2.22
C ILE A 27 -4.12 -6.60 -2.43
N GLU A 28 -3.55 -7.17 -3.48
CA GLU A 28 -3.65 -8.61 -3.75
C GLU A 28 -2.52 -9.40 -3.09
N GLN A 29 -1.33 -8.78 -3.03
CA GLN A 29 -0.12 -9.43 -2.54
C GLN A 29 0.71 -8.46 -1.72
N ARG A 30 1.32 -8.96 -0.64
CA ARG A 30 2.34 -8.23 0.12
C ARG A 30 3.73 -8.54 -0.44
N LEU A 31 4.58 -7.52 -0.51
CA LEU A 31 6.00 -7.72 -0.78
C LEU A 31 6.71 -8.15 0.53
N PRO A 32 7.43 -9.28 0.55
CA PRO A 32 8.18 -9.70 1.72
C PRO A 32 9.40 -8.81 1.94
N LEU A 33 9.82 -8.69 3.21
CA LEU A 33 11.10 -8.07 3.53
C LEU A 33 12.22 -8.94 2.97
N GLN A 34 13.13 -8.30 2.22
CA GLN A 34 14.38 -8.93 1.81
C GLN A 34 15.33 -8.94 3.01
N ALA A 35 16.02 -10.07 3.19
CA ALA A 35 17.03 -10.25 4.25
C ALA A 35 18.31 -9.48 3.94
#